data_AF-T0INC1-F1
#
_entry.id   AF-T0INC1-F1
#
_cell.length_a   1.000
_cell.length_b   1.000
_cell.length_c   1.000
_cell.angle_alpha   90.00
_cell.angle_beta   90.00
_cell.angle_gamma   90.00
#
_symmetry.space_group_name_H-M   'P 1'
#
loop_
_entity.id
_entity.type
_entity.pdbx_description
1 polymer ?
#
loop_
_entity_poly.entity_id
_entity_poly.type
_entity_poly.pdbx_seq_one_letter_code
_entity_poly.pdbx_strand_id
1 'polypeptide(L)'
;MMKNLRCYMEFDFDLPSVSDDEVREIEVIKGGKCYGVFHVKHQFVNSPKWLLEWKRATAKLSKRERARIDDPQTEDDVMLRRGVVIRMFVENYITKSAGIPVKGDGQWKHTASNLIAYLSDQRAYWVFQELDEFSSEESNFQKEAVEEAKKN
;
A
#
# COMPACT_ATOMS: atom_id res chain seq x y z
N MET A 1 -2.34 -22.95 57.53
CA MET A 1 -1.66 -22.26 56.41
C MET A 1 -2.10 -22.93 55.11
N MET A 2 -3.07 -22.36 54.40
CA MET A 2 -3.49 -22.84 53.08
C MET A 2 -2.62 -22.16 52.00
N LYS A 3 -1.89 -22.96 51.22
CA LYS A 3 -1.20 -22.48 50.02
C LYS A 3 -2.19 -22.52 48.85
N ASN A 4 -2.66 -21.36 48.42
CA ASN A 4 -3.39 -21.21 47.15
C ASN A 4 -2.38 -21.34 46.00
N LEU A 5 -2.29 -22.52 45.39
CA LEU A 5 -1.69 -22.66 44.05
C LEU A 5 -2.75 -22.23 43.03
N ARG A 6 -2.62 -21.01 42.51
CA ARG A 6 -3.25 -20.66 41.24
C ARG A 6 -2.38 -21.25 40.13
N CYS A 7 -2.84 -22.32 39.49
CA CYS A 7 -2.35 -22.71 38.18
C CYS A 7 -2.81 -21.64 37.18
N TYR A 8 -1.89 -20.77 36.75
CA TYR A 8 -2.10 -20.01 35.54
C TYR A 8 -1.87 -20.97 34.37
N MET A 9 -2.89 -21.19 33.53
CA MET A 9 -2.65 -21.69 32.18
C MET A 9 -1.98 -20.54 31.41
N GLU A 10 -0.67 -20.60 31.25
CA GLU A 10 0.03 -19.82 30.23
C GLU A 10 -0.42 -20.38 28.88
N PHE A 11 -1.28 -19.63 28.20
CA PHE A 11 -1.54 -19.87 26.78
C PHE A 11 -0.32 -19.35 26.03
N ASP A 12 0.58 -20.25 25.66
CA ASP A 12 1.60 -19.99 24.63
C ASP A 12 0.88 -19.82 23.30
N PHE A 13 0.41 -18.61 23.05
CA PHE A 13 0.00 -18.20 21.72
C PHE A 13 1.28 -17.87 20.97
N ASP A 14 1.84 -18.85 20.26
CA ASP A 14 2.84 -18.59 19.24
C ASP A 14 2.19 -17.68 18.21
N LEU A 15 2.36 -16.37 18.38
CA LEU A 15 2.03 -15.41 17.35
C LEU A 15 2.80 -15.85 16.11
N PRO A 16 2.14 -16.05 14.94
CA PRO A 16 2.84 -16.41 13.74
C PRO A 16 3.91 -15.35 13.49
N SER A 17 5.18 -15.75 13.58
CA SER A 17 6.31 -14.88 13.30
C SER A 17 6.38 -14.73 11.79
N VAL A 18 5.56 -13.81 11.26
CA VAL A 18 5.71 -13.35 9.89
C VAL A 18 7.04 -12.62 9.85
N SER A 19 8.04 -13.22 9.21
CA SER A 19 9.32 -12.55 9.02
C SER A 19 9.11 -11.35 8.10
N ASP A 20 9.76 -10.24 8.42
CA ASP A 20 9.70 -8.98 7.63
C ASP A 20 10.13 -9.15 6.15
N ASP A 21 10.66 -10.33 5.79
CA ASP A 21 11.13 -10.71 4.48
C ASP A 21 10.22 -11.72 3.76
N GLU A 22 9.07 -12.10 4.33
CA GLU A 22 8.08 -12.92 3.62
C GLU A 22 7.59 -12.16 2.38
N VAL A 23 7.79 -12.77 1.21
CA VAL A 23 7.34 -12.24 -0.09
C VAL A 23 6.17 -13.10 -0.57
N ARG A 24 5.03 -12.45 -0.80
CA ARG A 24 3.84 -13.07 -1.35
C ARG A 24 3.72 -12.78 -2.83
N GLU A 25 3.41 -13.81 -3.62
CA GLU A 25 3.00 -13.64 -5.00
C GLU A 25 1.50 -13.33 -5.03
N ILE A 26 1.13 -12.21 -5.66
CA ILE A 26 -0.24 -11.73 -5.76
C ILE A 26 -0.55 -11.55 -7.25
N GLU A 27 -1.50 -12.34 -7.74
CA GLU A 27 -2.06 -12.16 -9.08
C GLU A 27 -3.34 -11.30 -8.98
N VAL A 28 -3.33 -10.15 -9.66
CA VAL A 28 -4.44 -9.20 -9.64
C VAL A 28 -5.36 -9.44 -10.83
N ILE A 29 -6.55 -9.98 -10.58
CA ILE A 29 -7.53 -10.38 -11.60
C ILE A 29 -8.83 -9.59 -11.43
N LYS A 30 -9.37 -9.07 -12.54
CA LYS A 30 -10.70 -8.44 -12.56
C LYS A 30 -11.45 -8.77 -13.83
N GLY A 31 -12.66 -9.32 -13.70
CA GLY A 31 -13.49 -9.72 -14.85
C GLY A 31 -12.83 -10.76 -15.75
N GLY A 32 -12.10 -11.72 -15.17
CA GLY A 32 -11.40 -12.78 -15.90
C GLY A 32 -10.14 -12.33 -16.65
N LYS A 33 -9.68 -11.09 -16.45
CA LYS A 33 -8.44 -10.56 -17.03
C LYS A 33 -7.39 -10.34 -15.94
N CYS A 34 -6.15 -10.76 -16.21
CA CYS A 34 -5.00 -10.49 -15.37
C CYS A 34 -4.48 -9.07 -15.64
N TYR A 35 -4.26 -8.30 -14.58
CA TYR A 35 -3.71 -6.95 -14.60
C TYR A 35 -2.27 -6.88 -14.09
N GLY A 36 -1.75 -8.00 -13.58
CA GLY A 36 -0.37 -8.16 -13.21
C GLY A 36 -0.19 -9.22 -12.13
N VAL A 37 1.01 -9.78 -12.09
CA VAL A 37 1.50 -10.67 -11.04
C VAL A 37 2.63 -9.93 -10.31
N PHE A 38 2.50 -9.78 -9.00
CA PHE A 38 3.39 -8.97 -8.17
C PHE A 38 3.95 -9.81 -7.04
N HIS A 39 5.23 -9.62 -6.73
CA HIS A 39 5.86 -10.22 -5.56
C HIS A 39 6.04 -9.12 -4.52
N VAL A 40 5.20 -9.14 -3.49
CA VAL A 40 5.08 -8.06 -2.49
C VAL A 40 5.57 -8.56 -1.14
N LYS A 41 6.51 -7.82 -0.53
CA LYS A 41 6.96 -8.07 0.85
C LYS A 41 5.82 -7.77 1.83
N HIS A 42 5.81 -8.47 2.96
CA HIS A 42 4.87 -8.18 4.03
C HIS A 42 4.88 -6.70 4.46
N GLN A 43 3.69 -6.14 4.67
CA GLN A 43 3.44 -4.74 4.96
C GLN A 43 2.97 -4.56 6.40
N PHE A 44 3.91 -4.52 7.35
CA PHE A 44 3.50 -4.28 8.75
C PHE A 44 3.18 -2.78 8.97
N VAL A 45 1.88 -2.45 8.98
CA VAL A 45 1.33 -1.12 9.29
C VAL A 45 1.77 -0.71 10.70
N ASN A 46 2.26 0.53 10.87
CA ASN A 46 2.84 1.06 12.11
C ASN A 46 4.19 0.44 12.54
N SER A 47 4.84 -0.35 11.68
CA SER A 47 6.23 -0.74 11.92
C SER A 47 7.15 0.50 11.97
N PRO A 48 8.23 0.48 12.78
CA PRO A 48 9.28 1.48 12.71
C PRO A 48 9.87 1.63 11.31
N LYS A 49 9.87 0.54 10.52
CA LYS A 49 10.31 0.50 9.13
C LYS A 49 9.41 1.35 8.23
N TRP A 50 8.08 1.18 8.31
CA TRP A 50 7.13 2.03 7.58
C TRP A 50 7.37 3.51 7.90
N LEU A 51 7.45 3.85 9.19
CA LEU A 51 7.62 5.24 9.64
C LEU A 51 8.94 5.84 9.13
N LEU A 52 9.98 5.02 9.03
CA LEU A 52 11.26 5.42 8.48
C LEU A 52 11.17 5.65 6.96
N GLU A 53 10.53 4.75 6.22
CA GLU A 53 10.38 4.90 4.76
C GLU A 53 9.48 6.08 4.41
N TRP A 54 8.40 6.33 5.16
CA TRP A 54 7.58 7.52 5.00
C TRP A 54 8.36 8.81 5.24
N LYS A 55 9.16 8.86 6.31
CA LYS A 55 10.04 10.00 6.59
C LYS A 55 11.05 10.22 5.45
N ARG A 56 11.60 9.15 4.87
CA ARG A 56 12.52 9.24 3.72
C ARG A 56 11.82 9.72 2.45
N ALA A 57 10.64 9.17 2.15
CA ALA A 57 9.85 9.54 0.98
C ALA A 57 9.41 11.02 1.02
N THR A 58 9.09 11.53 2.22
CA THR A 58 8.65 12.91 2.43
C THR A 58 9.79 13.89 2.72
N ALA A 59 11.04 13.42 2.91
CA ALA A 59 12.17 14.26 3.32
C ALA A 59 12.47 15.41 2.34
N LYS A 60 12.25 15.17 1.04
CA LYS A 60 12.51 16.14 -0.04
C LYS A 60 11.35 17.11 -0.29
N LEU A 61 10.19 16.87 0.33
CA LEU A 61 9.03 17.75 0.19
C LEU A 61 9.22 19.01 1.03
N SER A 62 8.74 20.14 0.51
CA SER A 62 8.64 21.38 1.27
C SER A 62 7.69 21.24 2.45
N LYS A 63 7.78 22.13 3.45
CA LYS A 63 6.86 22.15 4.59
C LYS A 63 5.40 22.26 4.14
N ARG A 64 5.14 23.02 3.08
CA ARG A 64 3.80 23.20 2.49
C ARG A 64 3.29 21.91 1.87
N GLU A 65 4.12 21.21 1.10
CA GLU A 65 3.74 19.92 0.50
C GLU A 65 3.50 18.84 1.57
N ARG A 66 4.30 18.82 2.64
CA ARG A 66 4.08 17.91 3.78
C ARG A 66 2.72 18.16 4.44
N ALA A 67 2.40 19.41 4.75
CA ALA A 67 1.10 19.75 5.32
C ALA A 67 -0.07 19.29 4.44
N ARG A 68 0.06 19.42 3.11
CA ARG A 68 -0.96 18.99 2.14
C ARG A 68 -1.14 17.47 2.10
N ILE A 69 -0.07 16.68 2.26
CA ILE A 69 -0.19 15.22 2.25
C ILE A 69 -0.61 14.66 3.61
N ASP A 70 -0.22 15.32 4.70
CA ASP A 70 -0.60 14.91 6.06
C ASP A 70 -2.09 15.18 6.29
N ASP A 71 -2.61 16.29 5.76
CA ASP A 71 -4.02 16.70 5.82
C ASP A 71 -4.53 17.13 4.41
N PRO A 72 -4.90 16.17 3.54
CA PRO A 72 -5.33 16.46 2.18
C PRO A 72 -6.74 17.05 2.13
N GLN A 73 -6.88 18.23 1.53
CA GLN A 73 -8.15 18.99 1.47
C GLN A 73 -8.70 19.12 0.04
N THR A 74 -7.88 18.82 -0.97
CA THR A 74 -8.24 18.93 -2.39
C THR A 74 -7.86 17.67 -3.16
N GLU A 75 -8.42 17.49 -4.36
CA GLU A 75 -8.07 16.36 -5.23
C GLU A 75 -6.57 16.36 -5.58
N ASP A 76 -5.97 17.54 -5.79
CA ASP A 76 -4.53 17.69 -6.03
C ASP A 76 -3.69 17.22 -4.82
N ASP A 77 -4.17 17.46 -3.60
CA ASP A 77 -3.50 17.00 -2.37
C ASP A 77 -3.57 15.47 -2.25
N VAL A 78 -4.73 14.89 -2.58
CA VAL A 78 -4.92 13.44 -2.61
C VAL A 78 -4.01 12.80 -3.67
N MET A 79 -3.93 13.38 -4.87
CA MET A 79 -3.03 12.88 -5.93
C MET A 79 -1.56 13.00 -5.53
N LEU A 80 -1.18 14.08 -4.85
CA LEU A 80 0.17 14.25 -4.33
C LEU A 80 0.50 13.19 -3.28
N ARG A 81 -0.38 12.98 -2.29
CA ARG A 81 -0.22 11.96 -1.24
C ARG A 81 -0.11 10.57 -1.86
N ARG A 82 -1.03 10.22 -2.74
CA ARG A 82 -1.05 8.97 -3.50
C ARG A 82 0.28 8.71 -4.21
N GLY A 83 0.81 9.72 -4.92
CA GLY A 83 2.08 9.60 -5.63
C GLY A 83 3.26 9.29 -4.70
N VAL A 84 3.26 9.85 -3.47
CA VAL A 84 4.27 9.57 -2.45
C VAL A 84 4.13 8.13 -1.93
N VAL A 85 2.91 7.70 -1.60
CA VAL A 85 2.64 6.35 -1.08
C VAL A 85 3.01 5.29 -2.13
N ILE A 86 2.56 5.45 -3.38
CA ILE A 86 2.87 4.51 -4.47
C ILE A 86 4.38 4.40 -4.68
N ARG A 87 5.10 5.53 -4.69
CA ARG A 87 6.56 5.50 -4.82
C ARG A 87 7.21 4.73 -3.68
N MET A 88 6.83 5.04 -2.44
CA MET A 88 7.33 4.34 -1.26
C MET A 88 7.02 2.83 -1.34
N PHE A 89 5.81 2.47 -1.75
CA PHE A 89 5.39 1.08 -1.92
C PHE A 89 6.23 0.33 -2.95
N VAL A 90 6.35 0.90 -4.16
CA VAL A 90 7.13 0.30 -5.26
C VAL A 90 8.60 0.13 -4.89
N GLU A 91 9.21 1.15 -4.26
CA GLU A 91 10.65 1.13 -3.95
C GLU A 91 11.01 0.14 -2.83
N ASN A 92 10.09 -0.14 -1.91
CA ASN A 92 10.41 -0.90 -0.69
C ASN A 92 9.74 -2.27 -0.61
N TYR A 93 8.56 -2.44 -1.21
CA TYR A 93 7.71 -3.62 -1.00
C TYR A 93 7.53 -4.46 -2.26
N ILE A 94 7.57 -3.90 -3.47
CA ILE A 94 7.51 -4.70 -4.70
C ILE A 94 8.91 -5.17 -5.10
N THR A 95 9.08 -6.48 -5.21
CA THR A 95 10.37 -7.11 -5.60
C THR A 95 10.40 -7.57 -7.05
N LYS A 96 9.23 -7.88 -7.63
CA LYS A 96 9.08 -8.35 -9.00
C LYS A 96 7.66 -8.06 -9.49
N SER A 97 7.54 -7.85 -10.80
CA SER A 97 6.24 -7.68 -11.49
C SER A 97 6.27 -8.31 -12.87
N ALA A 98 5.22 -9.02 -13.25
CA ALA A 98 5.03 -9.62 -14.57
C ALA A 98 3.55 -9.59 -14.99
N GLY A 99 3.22 -10.05 -16.19
CA GLY A 99 1.82 -10.22 -16.62
C GLY A 99 1.01 -8.92 -16.79
N ILE A 100 1.65 -7.75 -16.70
CA ILE A 100 0.99 -6.45 -16.86
C ILE A 100 0.71 -6.22 -18.36
N PRO A 101 -0.54 -5.90 -18.75
CA PRO A 101 -0.89 -5.69 -20.14
C PRO A 101 -0.23 -4.42 -20.68
N VAL A 102 0.56 -4.58 -21.74
CA VAL A 102 1.21 -3.48 -22.47
C VAL A 102 0.46 -3.24 -23.79
N LYS A 103 0.35 -1.99 -24.23
CA LYS A 103 -0.21 -1.68 -25.55
C LYS A 103 0.80 -2.00 -26.66
N GLY A 104 0.34 -2.67 -27.71
CA GLY A 104 1.16 -3.07 -28.85
C GLY A 104 2.02 -4.30 -28.57
N ASP A 105 3.07 -4.52 -29.37
CA ASP A 105 3.95 -5.70 -29.27
C ASP A 105 5.01 -5.59 -28.14
N GLY A 106 4.84 -4.63 -27.24
CA GLY A 106 5.77 -4.37 -26.16
C GLY A 106 5.72 -5.44 -25.06
N GLN A 107 6.87 -5.75 -24.48
CA GLN A 107 6.94 -6.58 -23.27
C GLN A 107 7.04 -5.72 -22.01
N TRP A 108 6.37 -6.13 -20.95
CA TRP A 108 6.50 -5.47 -19.66
C TRP A 108 7.92 -5.65 -19.11
N LYS A 109 8.56 -4.54 -18.74
CA LYS A 109 9.85 -4.54 -18.05
C LYS A 109 9.65 -4.07 -16.62
N HIS A 110 10.01 -4.92 -15.66
CA HIS A 110 10.04 -4.56 -14.25
C HIS A 110 11.09 -3.45 -14.02
N THR A 111 10.61 -2.24 -13.74
CA THR A 111 11.41 -1.11 -13.26
C THR A 111 10.54 -0.29 -12.31
N ALA A 112 11.15 0.39 -11.34
CA ALA A 112 10.42 1.27 -10.43
C ALA A 112 9.63 2.36 -11.19
N SER A 113 10.24 2.95 -12.22
CA SER A 113 9.58 3.98 -13.04
C SER A 113 8.32 3.45 -13.73
N ASN A 114 8.39 2.29 -14.38
CA ASN A 114 7.24 1.71 -15.05
C ASN A 114 6.13 1.33 -14.05
N LEU A 115 6.51 0.76 -12.90
CA LEU A 115 5.57 0.40 -11.84
C LEU A 115 4.86 1.62 -11.26
N ILE A 116 5.61 2.68 -10.95
CA ILE A 116 5.04 3.94 -10.47
C ILE A 116 4.08 4.51 -11.52
N ALA A 117 4.49 4.57 -12.78
CA ALA A 117 3.64 5.08 -13.86
C ALA A 117 2.34 4.27 -14.03
N TYR A 118 2.44 2.94 -13.94
CA TYR A 118 1.30 2.04 -14.05
C TYR A 118 0.35 2.19 -12.85
N LEU A 119 0.87 2.09 -11.63
CA LEU A 119 0.06 2.13 -10.41
C LEU A 119 -0.50 3.54 -10.11
N SER A 120 0.13 4.59 -10.62
CA SER A 120 -0.37 5.97 -10.52
C SER A 120 -1.42 6.31 -11.58
N ASP A 121 -1.61 5.48 -12.61
CA ASP A 121 -2.67 5.69 -13.60
C ASP A 121 -4.04 5.55 -12.93
N GLN A 122 -4.90 6.57 -13.04
CA GLN A 122 -6.22 6.60 -12.43
C GLN A 122 -7.08 5.36 -12.77
N ARG A 123 -6.89 4.76 -13.95
CA ARG A 123 -7.63 3.58 -14.42
C ARG A 123 -7.09 2.28 -13.84
N ALA A 124 -5.82 2.26 -13.43
CA ALA A 124 -5.15 1.10 -12.84
C ALA A 124 -4.90 1.26 -11.34
N TYR A 125 -5.22 2.41 -10.75
CA TYR A 125 -5.01 2.67 -9.31
C TYR A 125 -5.70 1.64 -8.40
N TRP A 126 -6.82 1.07 -8.82
CA TRP A 126 -7.44 -0.04 -8.08
C TRP A 126 -6.50 -1.25 -7.91
N VAL A 127 -5.58 -1.49 -8.85
CA VAL A 127 -4.54 -2.53 -8.73
C VAL A 127 -3.62 -2.22 -7.57
N PHE A 128 -3.24 -0.95 -7.38
CA PHE A 128 -2.49 -0.54 -6.20
C PHE A 128 -3.29 -0.80 -4.93
N GLN A 129 -4.60 -0.53 -4.92
CA GLN A 129 -5.44 -0.77 -3.73
C GLN A 129 -5.54 -2.25 -3.34
N GLU A 130 -5.49 -3.17 -4.30
CA GLU A 130 -5.45 -4.62 -4.04
C GLU A 130 -4.09 -5.09 -3.47
N LEU A 131 -3.01 -4.36 -3.78
CA LEU A 131 -1.65 -4.71 -3.37
C LEU A 131 -1.24 -4.02 -2.07
N ASP A 132 -1.73 -2.81 -1.85
CA ASP A 132 -1.35 -1.95 -0.75
C ASP A 132 -2.27 -2.15 0.45
N GLU A 133 -1.73 -2.76 1.50
CA GLU A 133 -2.45 -2.96 2.76
C GLU A 133 -2.71 -1.61 3.47
N PHE A 134 -1.96 -0.54 3.13
CA PHE A 134 -2.15 0.81 3.67
C PHE A 134 -3.35 1.56 3.05
N SER A 135 -3.78 1.19 1.83
CA SER A 135 -4.78 1.92 1.05
C SER A 135 -6.23 1.77 1.51
N SER A 136 -6.49 0.84 2.45
CA SER A 136 -7.82 0.62 3.00
C SER A 136 -8.41 1.88 3.65
N GLU A 137 -7.57 2.78 4.17
CA GLU A 137 -7.98 4.10 4.69
C GLU A 137 -8.34 5.10 3.58
N GLU A 138 -7.62 5.12 2.44
CA GLU A 138 -7.90 6.03 1.30
C GLU A 138 -9.24 5.71 0.60
N SER A 139 -9.68 4.45 0.66
CA SER A 139 -10.96 4.01 0.10
C SER A 139 -12.20 4.57 0.82
N ASN A 140 -12.06 4.97 2.08
CA ASN A 140 -13.13 5.62 2.84
C ASN A 140 -13.34 7.09 2.40
N PHE A 141 -12.27 7.80 2.05
CA PHE A 141 -12.35 9.19 1.56
C PHE A 141 -13.06 9.32 0.21
N GLN A 142 -12.90 8.36 -0.71
CA GLN A 142 -13.65 8.36 -1.97
C GLN A 142 -15.16 8.13 -1.76
N LYS A 143 -15.56 7.34 -0.75
CA LYS A 143 -16.98 7.15 -0.44
C LYS A 143 -17.59 8.42 0.14
N GLU A 144 -16.91 9.07 1.08
CA GLU A 144 -17.39 10.30 1.73
C GLU A 144 -17.48 11.47 0.74
N ALA A 145 -16.45 11.70 -0.09
CA ALA A 145 -16.47 12.76 -1.10
C ALA A 145 -17.57 12.57 -2.16
N VAL A 146 -17.85 11.32 -2.55
CA VAL A 146 -18.93 10.99 -3.50
C VAL A 146 -20.31 11.10 -2.85
N GLU A 147 -20.44 10.84 -1.55
CA GLU A 147 -21.70 11.02 -0.81
C GLU A 147 -22.00 12.50 -0.54
N GLU A 148 -21.00 13.33 -0.28
CA GLU A 148 -21.17 14.79 -0.15
C GLU A 148 -21.54 15.46 -1.47
N ALA A 149 -20.91 15.05 -2.58
CA ALA A 149 -21.25 15.54 -3.92
C ALA A 149 -22.66 15.15 -4.39
N LYS A 150 -23.28 14.12 -3.77
CA LYS A 150 -24.68 13.73 -4.04
C LYS A 150 -25.70 14.46 -3.15
N LYS A 151 -25.24 15.17 -2.12
CA LYS A 151 -26.09 15.92 -1.17
C LYS A 151 -26.18 17.42 -1.50
N ASN A 152 -25.36 17.93 -2.41
CA ASN A 152 -25.40 19.29 -2.95
C ASN A 152 -25.96 19.30 -4.37
#